data_AF-A0A6N4QGX8-F1
#
_entry.id   AF-A0A6N4QGX8-F1
#
_cell.length_a   1.000
_cell.length_b   1.000
_cell.length_c   1.000
_cell.angle_alpha   90.00
_cell.angle_beta   90.00
_cell.angle_gamma   90.00
#
_symmetry.space_group_name_H-M   'P 1'
#
loop_
_entity.id
_entity.type
_entity.pdbx_description
1 polymer ?
#
loop_
_entity_poly.entity_id
_entity_poly.type
_entity_poly.pdbx_seq_one_letter_code
_entity_poly.pdbx_strand_id
1 'polypeptide(L)'
;MKLWIGGELEAEIGENFRLSRNIVEKKINEFLKTVLYKVDFSDWDCIAIVRNDDNFQETYKYSKKKKEMDIRLKIDFNQFKTANHHEQESLIFKMLQRSLEILKNKVENTENLELLIKEFTKFGIVNNWD
;
A
#
# COMPACT_ATOMS: atom_id res chain seq x y z
N MET A 1 12.92 2.37 -5.51
CA MET A 1 11.67 2.91 -4.94
C MET A 1 11.65 2.60 -3.45
N LYS A 2 11.04 3.44 -2.61
CA LYS A 2 10.81 3.16 -1.19
C LYS A 2 9.33 3.30 -0.86
N LEU A 3 8.78 2.34 -0.12
CA LEU A 3 7.42 2.39 0.40
C LEU A 3 7.38 3.16 1.73
N TRP A 4 6.38 4.02 1.89
CA TRP A 4 6.00 4.62 3.16
C TRP A 4 4.48 4.51 3.35
N ILE A 5 4.05 4.08 4.55
CA ILE A 5 2.63 3.91 4.86
C ILE A 5 2.21 4.87 6.00
N GLY A 6 1.28 5.76 5.70
CA GLY A 6 0.57 6.58 6.68
C GLY A 6 -0.82 6.03 7.01
N GLY A 7 -1.55 6.72 7.89
CA GLY A 7 -2.90 6.30 8.25
C GLY A 7 -3.79 7.46 8.73
N GLU A 8 -5.02 7.49 8.22
CA GLU A 8 -6.16 8.22 8.80
C GLU A 8 -7.00 7.19 9.56
N LEU A 9 -6.83 7.14 10.88
CA LEU A 9 -7.25 6.00 11.69
C LEU A 9 -8.22 6.41 12.80
N GLU A 10 -9.12 5.50 13.16
CA GLU A 10 -9.76 5.56 14.48
C GLU A 10 -8.77 5.18 15.58
N ALA A 11 -8.87 5.85 16.73
CA ALA A 11 -7.95 5.64 17.85
C ALA A 11 -7.92 4.17 18.33
N GLU A 12 -9.07 3.50 18.29
CA GLU A 12 -9.23 2.11 18.74
C GLU A 12 -8.39 1.09 17.97
N ILE A 13 -8.11 1.34 16.68
CA ILE A 13 -7.34 0.41 15.83
C ILE A 13 -5.88 0.86 15.64
N GLY A 14 -5.51 2.02 16.20
CA GLY A 14 -4.23 2.67 15.93
C GLY A 14 -3.01 1.79 16.24
N GLU A 15 -3.02 1.08 17.37
CA GLU A 15 -1.89 0.22 17.76
C GLU A 15 -1.80 -1.03 16.89
N ASN A 16 -2.93 -1.71 16.64
CA ASN A 16 -2.99 -2.87 15.76
C ASN A 16 -2.51 -2.52 14.35
N PHE A 17 -2.99 -1.39 13.81
CA PHE A 17 -2.54 -0.88 12.52
C PHE A 17 -1.04 -0.60 12.52
N ARG A 18 -0.52 0.10 13.55
CA ARG A 18 0.91 0.42 13.66
C ARG A 18 1.78 -0.84 13.61
N LEU A 19 1.40 -1.87 14.38
CA LEU A 19 2.14 -3.14 14.42
C LEU A 19 2.13 -3.84 13.06
N SER A 20 0.96 -4.03 12.45
CA SER A 20 0.84 -4.75 11.16
C SER A 20 1.52 -3.96 10.05
N ARG A 21 1.33 -2.64 10.01
CA ARG A 21 1.99 -1.74 9.05
C ARG A 21 3.51 -1.86 9.12
N ASN A 22 4.10 -1.86 10.32
CA ASN A 22 5.55 -1.93 10.46
C ASN A 22 6.13 -3.22 9.87
N ILE A 23 5.44 -4.35 10.04
CA ILE A 23 5.85 -5.64 9.46
C ILE A 23 5.74 -5.59 7.94
N VAL A 24 4.59 -5.16 7.42
CA VAL A 24 4.33 -5.06 5.97
C VAL A 24 5.32 -4.12 5.30
N GLU A 25 5.47 -2.90 5.83
CA GLU A 25 6.37 -1.87 5.29
C GLU A 25 7.82 -2.34 5.28
N LYS A 26 8.29 -2.99 6.36
CA LYS A 26 9.66 -3.52 6.43
C LYS A 26 9.89 -4.58 5.37
N LYS A 27 9.03 -5.62 5.33
CA LYS A 27 9.16 -6.74 4.40
C LYS A 27 9.10 -6.29 2.93
N ILE A 28 8.18 -5.38 2.61
CA ILE A 28 8.07 -4.86 1.25
C ILE A 28 9.29 -4.00 0.90
N ASN A 29 9.76 -3.13 1.79
CA ASN A 29 10.97 -2.35 1.51
C ASN A 29 12.22 -3.24 1.34
N GLU A 30 12.30 -4.39 1.99
CA GLU A 30 13.35 -5.40 1.74
C GLU A 30 13.19 -6.02 0.35
N PHE A 31 11.99 -6.40 -0.05
CA PHE A 31 11.68 -6.86 -1.41
C PHE A 31 12.01 -5.80 -2.49
N LEU A 32 11.64 -4.53 -2.26
CA LEU A 32 11.90 -3.46 -3.23
C LEU A 32 13.39 -3.19 -3.46
N LYS A 33 14.27 -3.59 -2.54
CA LYS A 33 15.74 -3.53 -2.74
C LYS A 33 16.24 -4.60 -3.71
N THR A 34 15.50 -5.68 -3.91
CA THR A 34 15.87 -6.76 -4.85
C THR A 34 15.38 -6.49 -6.27
N VAL A 35 14.51 -5.49 -6.46
CA VAL A 35 14.01 -5.07 -7.77
C VAL A 35 15.12 -4.32 -8.53
N LEU A 36 15.58 -4.90 -9.64
CA LEU A 36 16.75 -4.41 -10.41
C LEU A 36 16.42 -3.47 -11.57
N TYR A 37 15.13 -3.19 -11.80
CA TYR A 37 14.63 -2.30 -12.85
C TYR A 37 14.04 -1.01 -12.25
N LYS A 38 13.97 0.05 -13.07
CA LYS A 38 13.49 1.36 -12.64
C LYS A 38 12.03 1.56 -13.00
N VAL A 39 11.23 1.95 -12.01
CA VAL A 39 9.91 2.55 -12.23
C VAL A 39 10.03 4.08 -12.22
N ASP A 40 9.03 4.77 -12.79
CA ASP A 40 9.05 6.23 -13.01
C ASP A 40 8.90 7.08 -11.74
N PHE A 41 8.92 6.46 -10.57
CA PHE A 41 8.77 7.12 -9.27
C PHE A 41 9.78 6.59 -8.24
N SER A 42 10.29 7.49 -7.40
CA SER A 42 11.29 7.19 -6.37
C SER A 42 10.67 6.70 -5.07
N ASP A 43 9.44 7.11 -4.81
CA ASP A 43 8.74 6.93 -3.54
C ASP A 43 7.35 6.38 -3.82
N TRP A 44 6.85 5.54 -2.91
CA TRP A 44 5.52 4.96 -2.94
C TRP A 44 4.83 5.29 -1.63
N ASP A 45 4.11 6.42 -1.63
CA ASP A 45 3.46 6.96 -0.44
C ASP A 45 1.97 6.59 -0.46
N CYS A 46 1.57 5.77 0.51
CA CYS A 46 0.20 5.30 0.66
C CYS A 46 -0.34 5.63 2.05
N ILE A 47 -1.51 6.26 2.12
CA ILE A 47 -2.26 6.51 3.35
C ILE A 47 -3.42 5.52 3.43
N ALA A 48 -3.44 4.70 4.47
CA ALA A 48 -4.60 3.87 4.76
C ALA A 48 -5.69 4.70 5.45
N ILE A 49 -6.91 4.68 4.92
CA ILE A 49 -8.09 5.23 5.59
C ILE A 49 -8.82 4.05 6.25
N VAL A 50 -8.68 3.92 7.58
CA VAL A 50 -9.31 2.84 8.36
C VAL A 50 -10.19 3.50 9.42
N ARG A 51 -11.39 3.92 8.99
CA ARG A 51 -12.31 4.71 9.82
C ARG A 51 -13.72 4.15 9.80
N ASN A 52 -14.46 4.35 10.88
CA ASN A 52 -15.87 3.99 11.00
C ASN A 52 -16.82 5.10 10.48
N ASP A 53 -16.25 6.18 9.95
CA ASP A 53 -16.94 7.32 9.35
C ASP A 53 -16.51 7.50 7.89
N ASP A 54 -17.21 8.39 7.18
CA ASP A 54 -16.93 8.74 5.78
C ASP A 54 -16.25 10.12 5.63
N ASN A 55 -15.62 10.62 6.69
CA ASN A 55 -15.01 11.96 6.69
C ASN A 55 -13.81 12.07 5.74
N PHE A 56 -13.20 10.93 5.39
CA PHE A 56 -12.08 10.85 4.45
C PHE A 56 -12.47 10.03 3.22
N GLN A 57 -12.21 10.61 2.06
CA GLN A 57 -12.48 10.00 0.77
C GLN A 57 -11.19 9.44 0.16
N GLU A 58 -11.31 8.37 -0.62
CA GLU A 58 -10.17 7.86 -1.39
C GLU A 58 -9.67 8.97 -2.31
N THR A 59 -8.35 9.16 -2.34
CA THR A 59 -7.69 10.17 -3.16
C THR A 59 -6.55 9.50 -3.91
N TYR A 60 -6.39 9.88 -5.16
CA TYR A 60 -5.23 9.47 -5.93
C TYR A 60 -4.69 10.68 -6.68
N LYS A 61 -3.52 11.16 -6.28
CA LYS A 61 -2.80 12.22 -6.97
C LYS A 61 -1.38 11.76 -7.24
N TYR A 62 -0.93 11.94 -8.47
CA TYR A 62 0.46 11.73 -8.87
C TYR A 62 0.94 12.96 -9.63
N SER A 63 2.05 13.54 -9.20
CA SER A 63 2.68 14.67 -9.87
C SER A 63 4.03 14.24 -10.45
N LYS A 64 4.09 13.98 -11.75
CA LYS A 64 5.35 13.67 -12.46
C LYS A 64 6.40 14.77 -12.28
N LYS A 65 5.99 16.04 -12.27
CA LYS A 65 6.88 17.21 -12.10
C LYS A 65 7.49 17.26 -10.70
N LYS A 66 6.70 17.02 -9.65
CA LYS A 66 7.18 17.05 -8.26
C LYS A 66 7.72 15.71 -7.77
N LYS A 67 7.46 14.63 -8.51
CA LYS A 67 7.66 13.23 -8.11
C LYS A 67 6.95 12.86 -6.80
N GLU A 68 5.89 13.59 -6.48
CA GLU A 68 5.07 13.38 -5.29
C GLU A 68 3.86 12.52 -5.65
N MET A 69 3.49 11.62 -4.74
CA MET A 69 2.21 10.92 -4.79
C MET A 69 1.45 11.09 -3.47
N ASP A 70 0.13 11.18 -3.59
CA ASP A 70 -0.80 11.20 -2.47
C ASP A 70 -1.89 10.17 -2.82
N ILE A 71 -1.63 8.92 -2.44
CA ILE A 71 -2.55 7.80 -2.61
C ILE A 71 -3.17 7.53 -1.25
N ARG A 72 -4.49 7.72 -1.13
CA ARG A 72 -5.26 7.45 0.07
C ARG A 72 -6.35 6.45 -0.26
N LEU A 73 -6.32 5.29 0.38
CA LEU A 73 -7.22 4.18 0.06
C LEU A 73 -7.92 3.68 1.31
N LYS A 74 -9.20 3.33 1.17
CA LYS A 74 -10.01 2.80 2.27
C LYS A 74 -9.68 1.33 2.49
N ILE A 75 -9.58 0.97 3.77
CA ILE A 75 -9.65 -0.39 4.28
C ILE A 75 -10.89 -0.44 5.17
N ASP A 76 -11.71 -1.48 5.02
CA ASP A 76 -12.92 -1.61 5.83
C ASP A 76 -12.59 -1.66 7.32
N PHE A 77 -13.18 -0.75 8.09
CA PHE A 77 -12.88 -0.60 9.52
C PHE A 77 -13.30 -1.82 10.33
N ASN A 78 -14.49 -2.35 10.09
CA ASN A 78 -15.01 -3.47 10.87
C ASN A 78 -14.18 -4.72 10.60
N GLN A 79 -13.87 -4.99 9.32
CA GLN A 79 -13.00 -6.08 8.90
C GLN A 79 -11.62 -5.96 9.55
N PHE A 80 -10.99 -4.78 9.53
CA PHE A 80 -9.68 -4.58 10.12
C PHE A 80 -9.70 -4.75 11.66
N LYS A 81 -10.74 -4.22 12.30
CA LYS A 81 -10.92 -4.28 13.76
C LYS A 81 -11.08 -5.71 14.26
N THR A 82 -11.83 -6.55 13.56
CA THR A 82 -12.09 -7.94 13.97
C THR A 82 -11.03 -8.91 13.48
N ALA A 83 -10.21 -8.51 12.52
CA ALA A 83 -9.12 -9.31 11.98
C ALA A 83 -8.03 -9.58 13.03
N ASN A 84 -7.45 -10.77 12.97
CA ASN A 84 -6.20 -11.06 13.68
C ASN A 84 -5.01 -10.33 13.03
N HIS A 85 -3.86 -10.38 13.69
CA HIS A 85 -2.69 -9.61 13.25
C HIS A 85 -2.23 -9.91 11.82
N HIS A 86 -2.28 -11.18 11.41
CA HIS A 86 -1.88 -11.63 10.07
C HIS A 86 -2.90 -11.20 9.01
N GLU A 87 -4.19 -11.26 9.34
CA GLU A 87 -5.26 -10.76 8.48
C GLU A 87 -5.17 -9.24 8.30
N GLN A 88 -4.79 -8.49 9.34
CA GLN A 88 -4.54 -7.05 9.26
C GLN A 88 -3.38 -6.72 8.32
N GLU A 89 -2.28 -7.48 8.38
CA GLU A 89 -1.18 -7.36 7.42
C GLU A 89 -1.67 -7.60 5.98
N SER A 90 -2.51 -8.62 5.79
CA SER A 90 -3.10 -8.97 4.50
C SER A 90 -4.00 -7.86 3.94
N LEU A 91 -4.79 -7.20 4.80
CA LEU A 91 -5.62 -6.05 4.40
C LEU A 91 -4.77 -4.86 3.95
N ILE A 92 -3.69 -4.56 4.66
CA ILE A 92 -2.73 -3.51 4.26
C ILE A 92 -2.08 -3.89 2.93
N PHE A 93 -1.65 -5.14 2.76
CA PHE A 93 -1.06 -5.63 1.52
C PHE A 93 -2.02 -5.49 0.32
N LYS A 94 -3.30 -5.87 0.48
CA LYS A 94 -4.33 -5.72 -0.57
C LYS A 94 -4.58 -4.27 -0.94
N MET A 95 -4.57 -3.36 0.03
CA MET A 95 -4.61 -1.92 -0.24
C MET A 95 -3.40 -1.48 -1.09
N LEU A 96 -2.21 -2.00 -0.80
CA LEU A 96 -1.02 -1.71 -1.60
C LEU A 96 -1.12 -2.28 -3.02
N GLN A 97 -1.62 -3.50 -3.21
CA GLN A 97 -1.90 -4.03 -4.55
C GLN A 97 -2.85 -3.12 -5.33
N ARG A 98 -3.96 -2.67 -4.71
CA ARG A 98 -4.88 -1.68 -5.30
C ARG A 98 -4.16 -0.40 -5.70
N SER A 99 -3.24 0.11 -4.88
CA SER A 99 -2.50 1.33 -5.20
C SER A 99 -1.61 1.20 -6.44
N LEU A 100 -0.96 0.05 -6.66
CA LEU A 100 -0.14 -0.20 -7.85
C LEU A 100 -1.00 -0.32 -9.11
N GLU A 101 -2.17 -0.95 -9.01
CA GLU A 101 -3.14 -1.00 -10.12
C GLU A 101 -3.68 0.39 -10.49
N ILE A 102 -3.88 1.28 -9.51
CA ILE A 102 -4.26 2.67 -9.80
C ILE A 102 -3.09 3.40 -10.46
N LEU A 103 -1.86 3.22 -9.98
CA LEU A 103 -0.64 3.79 -10.59
C LEU A 103 -0.47 3.39 -12.05
N LYS A 104 -0.79 2.15 -12.39
CA LYS A 104 -0.73 1.64 -13.77
C LYS A 104 -1.57 2.48 -14.74
N ASN A 105 -2.71 2.99 -14.30
CA ASN A 105 -3.61 3.80 -15.12
C ASN A 105 -3.20 5.28 -15.22
N LYS A 106 -2.04 5.66 -14.65
CA LYS A 106 -1.66 7.06 -14.41
C LYS A 106 -0.25 7.39 -14.89
N VAL A 107 0.54 6.38 -15.24
CA VAL A 107 1.86 6.52 -15.85
C VAL A 107 1.79 6.19 -17.34
N GLU A 108 2.64 6.82 -18.15
CA GLU A 108 2.65 6.64 -19.60
C GLU A 108 3.30 5.32 -20.02
N ASN A 109 4.34 4.88 -19.29
CA ASN A 109 5.02 3.60 -19.52
C ASN A 109 4.77 2.67 -18.34
N THR A 110 4.07 1.56 -18.61
CA THR A 110 3.67 0.59 -17.59
C THR A 110 4.53 -0.66 -17.55
N GLU A 111 5.48 -0.87 -18.47
CA GLU A 111 6.19 -2.17 -18.61
C GLU A 111 6.86 -2.63 -17.31
N ASN A 112 7.69 -1.76 -16.72
CA ASN A 112 8.37 -2.06 -15.45
C ASN A 112 7.39 -2.08 -14.25
N LEU A 113 6.29 -1.32 -14.32
CA LEU A 113 5.27 -1.32 -13.27
C LEU A 113 4.43 -2.62 -13.30
N GLU A 114 4.14 -3.15 -14.47
CA GLU A 114 3.45 -4.43 -14.64
C GLU A 114 4.31 -5.60 -14.17
N LEU A 115 5.63 -5.55 -14.44
CA LEU A 115 6.57 -6.50 -13.87
C LEU A 115 6.58 -6.42 -12.34
N LEU A 116 6.63 -5.20 -11.79
CA LEU A 116 6.56 -4.99 -10.35
C LEU A 116 5.27 -5.55 -9.74
N ILE A 117 4.11 -5.27 -10.34
CA ILE A 117 2.81 -5.81 -9.89
C ILE A 117 2.85 -7.34 -9.87
N LYS A 118 3.37 -7.98 -10.91
CA LYS A 118 3.47 -9.45 -11.00
C LYS A 118 4.37 -10.03 -9.91
N GLU A 119 5.52 -9.42 -9.66
CA GLU A 119 6.45 -9.84 -8.62
C GLU A 119 5.88 -9.58 -7.22
N PHE A 120 5.18 -8.45 -7.04
CA PHE A 120 4.53 -8.07 -5.80
C PHE A 120 3.39 -9.03 -5.44
N THR A 121 2.57 -9.46 -6.40
CA THR A 121 1.55 -10.49 -6.18
C THR A 121 2.16 -11.82 -5.74
N LYS A 122 3.25 -12.27 -6.39
CA LYS A 122 3.97 -13.48 -5.95
C LYS A 122 4.52 -13.32 -4.54
N PHE A 123 5.04 -12.15 -4.21
CA PHE A 123 5.53 -11.83 -2.88
C PHE A 123 4.43 -11.92 -1.81
N GLY A 124 3.21 -11.47 -2.12
CA GLY A 124 2.02 -11.64 -1.29
C GLY A 124 1.70 -13.09 -0.99
N ILE A 125 1.69 -13.94 -2.02
CA ILE A 125 1.44 -15.39 -1.89
C ILE A 125 2.48 -16.05 -0.97
N VAL A 126 3.77 -15.75 -1.13
CA VAL A 126 4.83 -16.31 -0.27
C VAL A 126 4.67 -15.91 1.20
N ASN A 127 4.11 -14.73 1.45
CA ASN A 127 3.84 -14.24 2.81
C ASN A 127 2.46 -14.63 3.35
N ASN A 128 1.66 -15.40 2.59
CA ASN A 128 0.26 -15.71 2.92
C ASN A 128 -0.63 -14.48 3.11
N TRP A 129 -0.40 -13.41 2.35
CA TRP A 129 -1.23 -12.19 2.37
C TRP A 129 -2.27 -12.12 1.24
N ASP A 130 -2.18 -13.03 0.25
CA ASP A 130 -3.05 -13.14 -0.93
C ASP A 130 -3.51 -14.60 -1.12
#